data_AF-A0A973MA80-F1
#
_entry.id   AF-A0A973MA80-F1
#
_cell.length_a   1.000
_cell.length_b   1.000
_cell.length_c   1.000
_cell.angle_alpha   90.00
_cell.angle_beta   90.00
_cell.angle_gamma   90.00
#
_symmetry.space_group_name_H-M   'P 1'
#
loop_
_entity.id
_entity.type
_entity.pdbx_description
1 polymer ?
#
loop_
_entity_poly.entity_id
_entity_poly.type
_entity_poly.pdbx_seq_one_letter_code
_entity_poly.pdbx_strand_id
1 'polypeptide(L)' 'MDKGMAEELESKHAALHALIEEEEHRNHPDEDLLHRLKKEKLRLKDELAGHLTH' A
#
# COMPACT_ATOMS: atom_id res chain seq x y z
N MET A 1 0.44 -4.34 -23.34
CA MET A 1 1.11 -5.13 -22.29
C MET A 1 1.61 -4.05 -21.37
N ASP A 2 0.92 -3.70 -20.27
CA ASP A 2 1.13 -4.28 -18.93
C ASP A 2 -0.11 -4.14 -18.01
N LYS A 3 -1.33 -4.30 -18.53
CA LYS A 3 -2.57 -4.12 -17.74
C LYS A 3 -2.63 -5.02 -16.49
N GLY A 4 -2.12 -6.25 -16.59
CA GLY A 4 -2.11 -7.20 -15.47
C GLY A 4 -1.28 -6.74 -14.27
N MET A 5 -0.13 -6.09 -14.48
CA MET A 5 0.72 -5.62 -13.38
C MET A 5 0.05 -4.49 -12.60
N ALA A 6 -0.64 -3.57 -13.29
CA ALA A 6 -1.38 -2.51 -12.63
C ALA A 6 -2.53 -3.06 -11.77
N GLU A 7 -3.29 -4.03 -12.29
CA GLU A 7 -4.38 -4.67 -11.56
C GLU A 7 -3.87 -5.42 -10.30
N GLU A 8 -2.75 -6.13 -10.39
CA GLU A 8 -2.12 -6.80 -9.25
C GLU A 8 -1.62 -5.80 -8.19
N LEU A 9 -1.00 -4.70 -8.63
CA LEU A 9 -0.51 -3.63 -7.74
C LEU A 9 -1.66 -2.88 -7.06
N GLU A 10 -2.75 -2.62 -7.79
CA GLU A 10 -3.97 -2.03 -7.22
C GLU A 10 -4.62 -2.94 -6.18
N SER A 11 -4.67 -4.25 -6.46
CA SER A 11 -5.20 -5.24 -5.50
C SER A 11 -4.37 -5.29 -4.22
N LYS A 12 -3.03 -5.30 -4.34
CA LYS A 12 -2.11 -5.23 -3.20
C LYS A 12 -2.26 -3.92 -2.43
N HIS A 13 -2.39 -2.80 -3.15
CA HIS A 13 -2.59 -1.48 -2.56
C HIS A 13 -3.92 -1.40 -1.77
N ALA A 14 -5.00 -1.97 -2.31
CA ALA A 14 -6.29 -2.05 -1.63
C ALA A 14 -6.23 -2.92 -0.37
N ALA A 15 -5.55 -4.08 -0.45
CA ALA A 15 -5.34 -4.95 0.70
C ALA A 15 -4.53 -4.26 1.82
N LEU A 16 -3.44 -3.58 1.47
CA LEU A 16 -2.65 -2.79 2.44
C LEU A 16 -3.48 -1.65 3.04
N HIS A 17 -4.35 -1.01 2.26
CA HIS A 17 -5.24 0.02 2.79
C HIS A 17 -6.18 -0.53 3.85
N ALA A 18 -6.85 -1.65 3.56
CA ALA A 18 -7.74 -2.29 4.50
C ALA A 18 -7.02 -2.72 5.79
N LEU A 19 -5.80 -3.26 5.67
CA LEU A 19 -4.96 -3.62 6.83
C LEU A 19 -4.56 -2.41 7.66
N ILE A 20 -4.22 -1.28 7.03
CA ILE A 20 -3.92 -0.03 7.73
C ILE A 20 -5.16 0.47 8.46
N GLU A 21 -6.31 0.53 7.79
CA GLU A 21 -7.56 1.02 8.38
C GLU A 21 -8.01 0.13 9.56
N GLU A 22 -7.89 -1.19 9.42
CA GLU A 22 -8.17 -2.13 10.49
C GLU A 22 -7.25 -1.88 11.68
N GLU A 23 -5.94 -1.75 11.45
CA GLU A 23 -4.94 -1.52 12.49
C GLU A 23 -5.09 -0.13 13.16
N GLU A 24 -5.37 0.94 12.39
CA GLU A 24 -5.67 2.29 12.93
C GLU A 24 -6.93 2.31 13.79
N HIS A 25 -7.90 1.44 13.51
CA HIS A 25 -9.13 1.32 14.26
C HIS A 25 -8.99 0.42 15.51
N ARG A 26 -7.84 -0.24 15.71
CA ARG A 26 -7.60 -1.02 16.93
C ARG A 26 -7.40 -0.08 18.11
N ASN A 27 -7.85 -0.51 19.28
CA ASN A 27 -7.65 0.22 20.54
C ASN A 27 -6.15 0.42 20.90
N HIS A 28 -5.28 -0.42 20.33
CA HIS A 28 -3.83 -0.34 20.42
C HIS A 28 -3.25 -0.57 19.02
N PRO A 29 -3.16 0.48 18.18
CA PRO A 29 -2.54 0.34 16.87
C PRO A 29 -1.04 0.10 17.06
N ASP A 30 -0.49 -0.90 16.36
CA ASP A 30 0.97 -1.04 16.28
C ASP A 30 1.52 0.02 15.31
N GLU A 31 2.05 1.11 15.86
CA GLU A 31 2.56 2.24 15.06
C GLU A 31 3.73 1.84 14.14
N ASP A 32 4.55 0.87 14.52
CA ASP A 32 5.66 0.39 13.68
C ASP A 32 5.12 -0.41 12.49
N LEU A 33 4.16 -1.29 12.74
CA LEU A 33 3.43 -2.00 11.68
C LEU A 33 2.71 -1.02 10.76
N LEU A 34 2.01 -0.03 11.32
CA LEU A 34 1.28 0.98 10.58
C LEU A 34 2.18 1.78 9.65
N HIS A 35 3.34 2.22 10.17
CA HIS A 35 4.34 2.93 9.38
C HIS A 35 4.92 2.06 8.25
N ARG A 36 5.17 0.77 8.51
CA ARG A 36 5.61 -0.17 7.47
C ARG A 36 4.57 -0.34 6.38
N LEU A 37 3.31 -0.60 6.76
CA LEU A 37 2.20 -0.77 5.82
C LEU A 37 1.96 0.50 4.99
N LYS A 38 1.95 1.69 5.60
CA LYS A 38 1.82 2.98 4.92
C LYS A 38 2.97 3.23 3.93
N LYS A 39 4.20 2.87 4.30
CA LYS A 39 5.38 2.98 3.43
C LYS A 39 5.31 2.02 2.24
N GLU A 40 4.88 0.79 2.46
CA GLU A 40 4.69 -0.20 1.39
C GLU A 40 3.58 0.22 0.42
N LYS A 41 2.45 0.68 0.95
CA LYS A 41 1.35 1.28 0.16
C LYS A 41 1.86 2.43 -0.70
N LEU A 42 2.68 3.32 -0.14
CA LEU A 42 3.26 4.45 -0.88
C LEU A 42 4.18 3.98 -2.02
N ARG A 43 5.02 2.97 -1.80
CA ARG A 43 5.90 2.42 -2.84
C ARG A 43 5.11 1.80 -4.00
N LEU A 44 4.06 1.03 -3.71
CA LEU A 44 3.21 0.45 -4.75
C LEU A 44 2.48 1.53 -5.55
N LYS A 45 2.01 2.58 -4.87
CA LYS A 45 1.39 3.73 -5.52
C LYS A 45 2.38 4.48 -6.42
N ASP A 46 3.63 4.63 -5.98
CA ASP A 46 4.70 5.29 -6.74
C ASP A 46 5.10 4.47 -7.98
N GLU A 47 5.18 3.14 -7.82
CA GLU A 47 5.42 2.18 -8.91
C GLU A 47 4.28 2.20 -9.94
N LEU A 48 3.02 2.21 -9.47
CA LEU A 48 1.82 2.40 -10.32
C LEU A 48 1.82 3.74 -11.06
N ALA A 49 2.26 4.80 -10.39
CA ALA A 49 2.32 6.13 -10.98
C ALA A 49 3.49 6.30 -11.95
N GLY A 50 4.44 5.35 -11.99
CA GLY A 50 5.66 5.46 -12.80
C GLY A 50 6.64 6.51 -12.26
N HIS A 51 6.54 6.86 -10.97
CA HIS A 51 7.38 7.88 -10.34
C HIS A 51 8.81 7.39 -10.03
N LEU A 52 9.11 6.10 -10.24
CA LEU A 52 10.47 5.52 -10.17
C LEU A 52 11.35 5.88 -11.41
N THR A 53 11.18 7.09 -11.94
CA THR A 53 12.03 7.64 -13.02
C THR A 53 12.46 9.06 -12.66
N HIS A 54 13.47 9.18 -11.80
CA HIS A 54 14.39 10.32 -11.77
C HIS A 54 15.79 9.88 -11.35
#